data_AF-A0A6A4ZVF8-F1
#
_entry.id   AF-A0A6A4ZVF8-F1
#
_cell.length_a   1.000
_cell.length_b   1.000
_cell.length_c   1.000
_cell.angle_alpha   90.00
_cell.angle_beta   90.00
_cell.angle_gamma   90.00
#
_symmetry.space_group_name_H-M   'P 1'
#
loop_
_entity.id
_entity.type
_entity.pdbx_description
1 polymer ?
#
loop_
_entity_poly.entity_id
_entity_poly.type
_entity_poly.pdbx_seq_one_letter_code
_entity_poly.pdbx_strand_id
1 'polypeptide(L)'
;MSHLTGRADDWAWGLTCEDGFAFANFDDFIEQLKAVFLPANSDFRYRAEYLSARQGKRSIREYVHDLRFLASCVTQKSLLSEETKVTIFMNGLNDSAARTQLFRTYPSTFEDAVRTALAEDSPIAHHYQDPRPT
;
A
#
# COMPACT_ATOMS: atom_id res chain seq x y z
N MET A 1 -25.10 7.90 9.77
CA MET A 1 -24.12 8.26 8.73
C MET A 1 -23.45 9.60 9.02
N SER A 2 -23.05 9.88 10.26
CA SER A 2 -22.62 11.22 10.72
C SER A 2 -21.35 11.80 10.07
N HIS A 3 -20.64 11.02 9.26
CA HIS A 3 -19.40 11.42 8.58
C HIS A 3 -19.56 11.52 7.06
N LEU A 4 -20.68 11.07 6.49
CA LEU A 4 -20.99 11.29 5.09
C LEU A 4 -21.63 12.67 4.94
N THR A 5 -21.32 13.33 3.83
CA THR A 5 -21.90 14.63 3.50
C THR A 5 -22.17 14.72 2.01
N GLY A 6 -23.16 15.54 1.63
CA GLY A 6 -23.56 15.74 0.24
C GLY A 6 -24.02 14.45 -0.45
N ARG A 7 -23.61 14.24 -1.70
CA ARG A 7 -24.07 13.11 -2.53
C ARG A 7 -23.80 11.73 -1.95
N ALA A 8 -22.77 11.57 -1.11
CA ALA A 8 -22.49 10.30 -0.45
C ALA A 8 -23.48 10.01 0.69
N ASP A 9 -23.95 11.05 1.37
CA ASP A 9 -24.98 10.92 2.41
C ASP A 9 -26.34 10.58 1.78
N ASP A 10 -26.74 11.32 0.74
CA ASP A 10 -27.99 11.07 0.01
C ASP A 10 -28.05 9.64 -0.55
N TRP A 11 -26.94 9.17 -1.14
CA TRP A 11 -26.81 7.82 -1.68
C TRP A 11 -26.96 6.76 -0.59
N ALA A 12 -26.20 6.88 0.50
CA ALA A 12 -26.23 5.90 1.57
C ALA A 12 -27.60 5.88 2.27
N TRP A 13 -28.19 7.06 2.49
CA TRP A 13 -29.54 7.20 3.05
C TRP A 13 -30.58 6.48 2.18
N GLY A 14 -30.56 6.71 0.86
CA GLY A 14 -31.46 6.06 -0.09
C GLY A 14 -31.42 4.54 -0.01
N LEU A 15 -30.21 3.94 0.00
CA LEU A 15 -30.05 2.49 0.15
C LEU A 15 -30.63 1.99 1.48
N THR A 16 -30.40 2.71 2.58
CA THR A 16 -30.92 2.29 3.90
C THR A 16 -32.44 2.45 4.05
N CYS A 17 -33.08 3.33 3.28
CA CYS A 17 -34.53 3.44 3.25
C CYS A 17 -35.18 2.24 2.53
N GLU A 18 -34.52 1.69 1.51
CA GLU A 18 -35.00 0.52 0.77
C GLU A 18 -34.72 -0.78 1.54
N ASP A 19 -33.56 -0.88 2.19
CA ASP A 19 -33.17 -2.03 3.01
C ASP A 19 -32.48 -1.56 4.31
N GLY A 20 -33.08 -1.89 5.46
CA GLY A 20 -32.50 -1.59 6.77
C GLY A 20 -31.15 -2.29 7.04
N PHE A 21 -30.77 -3.26 6.20
CA PHE A 21 -29.49 -3.98 6.22
C PHE A 21 -28.66 -3.75 4.95
N ALA A 22 -28.84 -2.62 4.26
CA ALA A 22 -28.17 -2.29 3.00
C ALA A 22 -26.63 -2.45 3.00
N PHE A 23 -25.99 -2.43 4.18
CA PHE A 23 -24.58 -2.73 4.35
C PHE A 23 -24.40 -3.87 5.36
N ALA A 24 -23.82 -4.98 4.93
CA ALA A 24 -23.64 -6.16 5.77
C ALA A 24 -22.56 -5.94 6.86
N ASN A 25 -21.51 -5.19 6.52
CA ASN A 25 -20.43 -4.79 7.41
C ASN A 25 -19.68 -3.57 6.83
N PHE A 26 -18.64 -3.12 7.52
CA PHE A 26 -17.88 -1.95 7.08
C PHE A 26 -17.12 -2.16 5.76
N ASP A 27 -16.60 -3.37 5.51
CA ASP A 27 -15.88 -3.65 4.26
C ASP A 27 -16.85 -3.59 3.07
N ASP A 28 -18.03 -4.19 3.20
CA ASP A 28 -19.10 -4.11 2.21
C ASP A 28 -19.53 -2.66 1.95
N PHE A 29 -19.70 -1.85 3.01
CA PHE A 29 -19.96 -0.42 2.86
C PHE A 29 -18.87 0.30 2.05
N ILE A 30 -17.58 0.04 2.34
CA ILE A 30 -16.46 0.63 1.59
C ILE A 30 -16.45 0.15 0.14
N GLU A 31 -16.76 -1.12 -0.13
CA GLU A 31 -16.82 -1.65 -1.49
C GLU A 31 -17.94 -1.01 -2.31
N GLN A 32 -19.14 -0.92 -1.76
CA GLN A 32 -20.26 -0.25 -2.43
C GLN A 32 -19.97 1.23 -2.65
N LEU A 33 -19.40 1.91 -1.66
CA LEU A 33 -18.99 3.32 -1.79
C LEU A 33 -17.96 3.49 -2.91
N LYS A 34 -16.94 2.63 -2.97
CA LYS A 34 -15.94 2.64 -4.05
C LYS A 34 -16.59 2.36 -5.41
N ALA A 35 -17.50 1.41 -5.51
CA ALA A 35 -18.18 1.04 -6.75
C ALA A 35 -19.02 2.18 -7.34
N VAL A 36 -19.66 2.98 -6.47
CA VAL A 36 -20.54 4.09 -6.89
C VAL A 36 -19.76 5.36 -7.22
N PHE A 37 -18.71 5.66 -6.46
CA PHE A 37 -18.02 6.96 -6.54
C PHE A 37 -16.69 6.93 -7.27
N LEU A 38 -16.07 5.77 -7.48
CA LEU A 38 -14.84 5.68 -8.27
C LEU A 38 -15.12 5.51 -9.77
N PRO A 39 -14.28 6.06 -10.65
CA PRO A 39 -14.33 5.74 -12.07
C PRO A 39 -14.15 4.24 -12.33
N ALA A 40 -14.77 3.71 -13.39
CA ALA A 40 -14.72 2.29 -13.73
C ALA A 40 -13.29 1.74 -13.98
N ASN A 41 -12.33 2.60 -14.29
CA ASN A 41 -10.93 2.24 -14.49
C ASN A 41 -10.01 2.54 -13.29
N SER A 42 -10.57 2.99 -12.16
CA SER A 42 -9.80 3.39 -10.97
C SER A 42 -8.91 2.26 -10.47
N ASP A 43 -9.47 1.06 -10.34
CA ASP A 43 -8.76 -0.14 -9.89
C ASP A 43 -7.59 -0.51 -10.82
N PHE A 44 -7.84 -0.51 -12.13
CA PHE A 44 -6.79 -0.70 -13.13
C PHE A 44 -5.67 0.34 -13.00
N ARG A 45 -6.03 1.61 -12.80
CA ARG A 45 -5.05 2.72 -12.66
C ARG A 45 -4.17 2.53 -11.42
N TYR A 46 -4.77 2.32 -10.24
CA TYR A 46 -4.00 2.13 -9.01
C TYR A 46 -3.14 0.88 -9.05
N ARG A 47 -3.65 -0.20 -9.63
CA ARG A 47 -2.88 -1.44 -9.82
C ARG A 47 -1.72 -1.25 -10.79
N ALA A 48 -1.95 -0.59 -11.93
CA ALA A 48 -0.89 -0.30 -12.90
C ALA A 48 0.19 0.62 -12.31
N GLU A 49 -0.21 1.62 -11.53
CA GLU A 49 0.71 2.51 -10.82
C GLU A 49 1.52 1.74 -9.77
N TYR A 50 0.89 0.85 -9.00
CA TYR A 50 1.60 -0.03 -8.05
C TYR A 50 2.66 -0.88 -8.78
N LEU A 51 2.27 -1.58 -9.85
CA LEU A 51 3.16 -2.48 -10.59
C LEU A 51 4.34 -1.75 -11.27
N SER A 52 4.16 -0.48 -11.62
CA SER A 52 5.20 0.35 -12.23
C SER A 52 5.99 1.18 -11.22
N ALA A 53 5.64 1.12 -9.93
CA ALA A 53 6.25 1.94 -8.91
C ALA A 53 7.76 1.64 -8.75
N ARG A 54 8.53 2.71 -8.57
CA ARG A 54 9.98 2.71 -8.35
C ARG A 54 10.32 3.75 -7.29
N GLN A 55 11.27 3.48 -6.41
CA GLN A 55 11.73 4.42 -5.40
C GLN A 55 12.13 5.76 -6.04
N GLY A 56 13.00 5.72 -7.05
CA GLY A 56 13.44 6.92 -7.76
C GLY A 56 14.16 7.89 -6.84
N LYS A 57 13.75 9.16 -6.81
CA LYS A 57 14.37 10.18 -5.95
C LYS A 57 13.81 10.22 -4.51
N ARG A 58 12.81 9.39 -4.19
CA ARG A 58 12.16 9.35 -2.88
C ARG A 58 13.01 8.60 -1.86
N SER A 59 12.84 8.94 -0.59
CA SER A 59 13.30 8.10 0.51
C SER A 59 12.59 6.73 0.49
N ILE A 60 13.17 5.72 1.15
CA ILE A 60 12.51 4.41 1.28
C ILE A 60 11.17 4.56 1.99
N ARG A 61 11.09 5.43 3.01
CA ARG A 61 9.86 5.68 3.78
C ARG A 61 8.74 6.26 2.91
N GLU A 62 9.03 7.24 2.06
CA GLU A 62 8.05 7.79 1.11
C GLU A 62 7.62 6.75 0.09
N TYR A 63 8.56 5.99 -0.47
CA TYR A 63 8.23 4.93 -1.43
C TYR A 63 7.32 3.85 -0.82
N VAL A 64 7.59 3.43 0.42
CA VAL A 64 6.75 2.50 1.17
C VAL A 64 5.36 3.07 1.42
N HIS A 65 5.27 4.34 1.78
CA HIS A 65 3.99 5.02 1.99
C HIS A 65 3.15 4.99 0.70
N ASP A 66 3.75 5.32 -0.43
CA ASP A 66 3.06 5.33 -1.73
C ASP A 66 2.58 3.93 -2.13
N LEU A 67 3.41 2.89 -1.93
CA LEU A 67 2.98 1.51 -2.19
C LEU A 67 1.82 1.09 -1.29
N ARG A 68 1.85 1.41 0.00
CA ARG A 68 0.74 1.10 0.93
C ARG A 68 -0.54 1.81 0.50
N PHE A 69 -0.43 3.08 0.14
CA PHE A 69 -1.55 3.87 -0.35
C PHE A 69 -2.16 3.22 -1.60
N LEU A 70 -1.34 2.96 -2.62
CA LEU A 70 -1.78 2.33 -3.87
C LEU A 70 -2.44 0.97 -3.62
N ALA A 71 -1.87 0.13 -2.76
CA ALA A 71 -2.45 -1.16 -2.40
C ALA A 71 -3.81 -1.02 -1.68
N SER A 72 -4.01 0.02 -0.87
CA SER A 72 -5.29 0.28 -0.17
C SER A 72 -6.41 0.81 -1.09
N CYS A 73 -6.02 1.45 -2.20
CA CYS A 73 -6.97 1.98 -3.18
C CYS A 73 -7.56 0.88 -4.08
N VAL A 74 -6.85 -0.22 -4.26
CA VAL A 74 -7.30 -1.38 -5.04
C VAL A 74 -8.47 -2.08 -4.32
N THR A 75 -9.43 -2.59 -5.09
CA THR A 75 -10.61 -3.32 -4.59
C THR A 75 -10.27 -4.77 -4.21
N GLN A 76 -11.11 -5.45 -3.42
CA GLN A 76 -10.83 -6.84 -3.03
C GLN A 76 -10.66 -7.77 -4.23
N LYS A 77 -11.46 -7.56 -5.29
CA LYS A 77 -11.42 -8.34 -6.53
C LYS A 77 -10.07 -8.28 -7.25
N SER A 78 -9.29 -7.23 -7.04
CA SER A 78 -8.04 -6.98 -7.74
C SER A 78 -6.84 -6.90 -6.81
N LEU A 79 -6.94 -7.47 -5.60
CA LEU A 79 -5.84 -7.49 -4.65
C LEU A 79 -4.56 -8.07 -5.25
N LEU A 80 -3.44 -7.58 -4.72
CA LEU A 80 -2.11 -8.05 -5.05
C LEU A 80 -1.73 -9.15 -4.05
N SER A 81 -1.18 -10.26 -4.54
CA SER A 81 -0.60 -11.27 -3.65
C SER A 81 0.59 -10.68 -2.90
N GLU A 82 0.88 -11.20 -1.70
CA GLU A 82 2.06 -10.77 -0.94
C GLU A 82 3.34 -10.96 -1.75
N GLU A 83 3.47 -12.08 -2.48
CA GLU A 83 4.57 -12.32 -3.41
C GLU A 83 4.71 -11.20 -4.45
N THR A 84 3.60 -10.74 -5.04
CA THR A 84 3.62 -9.63 -6.01
C THR A 84 4.08 -8.35 -5.31
N LYS A 85 3.54 -8.04 -4.13
CA LYS A 85 3.89 -6.83 -3.37
C LYS A 85 5.38 -6.80 -3.00
N VAL A 86 5.90 -7.91 -2.47
CA VAL A 86 7.32 -8.10 -2.15
C VAL A 86 8.18 -7.91 -3.40
N THR A 87 7.82 -8.57 -4.49
CA THR A 87 8.58 -8.52 -5.75
C THR A 87 8.64 -7.09 -6.30
N ILE A 88 7.51 -6.38 -6.33
CA ILE A 88 7.46 -4.99 -6.79
C ILE A 88 8.26 -4.07 -5.88
N PHE A 89 8.12 -4.22 -4.57
CA PHE A 89 8.88 -3.42 -3.60
C PHE A 89 10.37 -3.61 -3.81
N MET A 90 10.85 -4.85 -3.76
CA MET A 90 12.26 -5.20 -3.93
C MET A 90 12.81 -4.72 -5.27
N ASN A 91 12.10 -4.97 -6.37
CA ASN A 91 12.54 -4.57 -7.70
C ASN A 91 12.53 -3.06 -7.90
N GLY A 92 11.64 -2.34 -7.22
CA GLY A 92 11.54 -0.89 -7.34
C GLY A 92 12.49 -0.10 -6.44
N LEU A 93 13.11 -0.70 -5.43
CA LEU A 93 14.16 -0.06 -4.65
C LEU A 93 15.38 0.27 -5.52
N ASN A 94 16.02 1.40 -5.23
CA ASN A 94 17.31 1.74 -5.81
C ASN A 94 18.40 0.79 -5.30
N ASP A 95 19.52 0.73 -6.02
CA ASP A 95 20.70 -0.02 -5.60
C ASP A 95 21.22 0.54 -4.27
N SER A 96 21.08 -0.26 -3.21
CA SER A 96 21.29 0.14 -1.81
C SER A 96 21.58 -1.07 -0.92
N ALA A 97 22.05 -0.82 0.30
CA ALA A 97 22.22 -1.86 1.33
C ALA A 97 20.88 -2.55 1.64
N ALA A 98 19.79 -1.78 1.76
CA ALA A 98 18.43 -2.29 1.95
C ALA A 98 18.03 -3.28 0.85
N ARG A 99 18.22 -2.92 -0.43
CA ARG A 99 17.94 -3.80 -1.57
C ARG A 99 18.78 -5.08 -1.49
N THR A 100 20.08 -4.96 -1.22
CA THR A 100 21.00 -6.10 -1.09
C THR A 100 20.54 -7.05 0.02
N GLN A 101 20.15 -6.51 1.17
CA GLN A 101 19.73 -7.32 2.30
C GLN A 101 18.42 -8.07 2.02
N LEU A 102 17.48 -7.44 1.34
CA LEU A 102 16.22 -8.08 0.95
C LEU A 102 16.42 -9.28 0.02
N PHE A 103 17.37 -9.21 -0.93
CA PHE A 103 17.71 -10.35 -1.78
C PHE A 103 18.35 -11.50 -1.01
N ARG A 104 18.93 -11.25 0.18
CA ARG A 104 19.47 -12.29 1.06
C ARG A 104 18.40 -12.94 1.92
N THR A 105 17.50 -12.14 2.49
CA THR A 105 16.49 -12.63 3.44
C THR A 105 15.24 -13.15 2.79
N TYR A 106 14.93 -12.71 1.55
CA TYR A 106 13.77 -13.07 0.76
C TYR A 106 12.47 -13.18 1.59
N PRO A 107 11.98 -12.05 2.12
CA PRO A 107 10.81 -12.03 3.00
C PRO A 107 9.54 -12.51 2.29
N SER A 108 8.66 -13.20 3.01
CA SER A 108 7.41 -13.75 2.47
C SER A 108 6.25 -12.75 2.45
N THR A 109 6.38 -11.63 3.18
CA THR A 109 5.34 -10.60 3.28
C THR A 109 5.90 -9.22 2.96
N PHE A 110 5.03 -8.34 2.44
CA PHE A 110 5.41 -6.97 2.13
C PHE A 110 5.86 -6.21 3.39
N GLU A 111 5.19 -6.43 4.52
CA GLU A 111 5.51 -5.74 5.76
C GLU A 111 6.83 -6.20 6.39
N ASP A 112 7.20 -7.47 6.26
CA ASP A 112 8.53 -7.94 6.66
C ASP A 112 9.62 -7.34 5.76
N ALA A 113 9.37 -7.23 4.45
CA ALA A 113 10.26 -6.56 3.53
C ALA A 113 10.46 -5.08 3.90
N VAL A 114 9.38 -4.37 4.23
CA VAL A 114 9.44 -2.98 4.70
C VAL A 114 10.26 -2.87 5.98
N ARG A 115 10.05 -3.76 6.96
CA ARG A 115 10.79 -3.75 8.23
C ARG A 115 12.29 -3.91 8.00
N THR A 116 12.69 -4.84 7.13
CA THR A 116 14.10 -5.04 6.75
C THR A 116 14.66 -3.80 6.06
N ALA A 117 13.95 -3.24 5.08
CA ALA A 117 14.44 -2.08 4.33
C ALA A 117 14.64 -0.85 5.23
N LEU A 118 13.69 -0.57 6.14
CA LEU A 118 13.77 0.57 7.04
C LEU A 118 14.83 0.40 8.14
N ALA A 119 15.15 -0.84 8.52
CA ALA A 119 16.24 -1.11 9.46
C ALA A 119 17.61 -0.77 8.84
N GLU A 120 17.79 -1.08 7.55
CA GLU A 120 19.02 -0.78 6.79
C GLU A 120 19.13 0.70 6.39
N ASP A 121 18.00 1.41 6.24
CA ASP A 121 17.96 2.86 5.96
C ASP A 121 18.19 3.71 7.22
N SER A 122 18.25 3.09 8.40
CA SER A 122 18.47 3.79 9.66
C SER A 122 19.94 4.24 9.78
N PRO A 123 20.21 5.50 10.18
CA PRO A 123 21.57 6.02 10.33
C PRO A 123 22.42 5.26 11.37
N ILE A 124 21.80 4.43 12.21
CA ILE A 124 22.49 3.57 13.18
C ILE A 124 23.32 2.47 12.47
N ALA A 125 22.87 2.00 11.29
CA ALA A 125 23.60 0.99 10.52
C ALA A 125 24.97 1.53 10.03
N HIS A 126 25.05 2.82 9.72
CA HIS A 126 26.30 3.46 9.29
C HIS A 126 27.31 3.68 10.43
N HIS A 127 26.90 3.63 11.70
CA HIS A 127 27.81 3.92 12.82
C HIS A 127 28.65 2.71 13.28
N TYR A 128 28.36 1.50 12.78
CA TYR A 128 29.13 0.29 13.11
C TYR A 128 30.24 -0.05 12.11
N GLN A 129 30.48 0.79 11.09
CA GLN A 129 31.49 0.54 10.05
C GLN A 129 32.80 1.33 10.23
N ASP A 130 32.97 2.09 11.31
CA ASP A 130 34.24 2.76 11.60
C ASP A 130 35.14 1.86 12.47
N PRO A 131 36.29 1.35 11.96
CA PRO A 131 37.23 0.60 12.78
C PRO A 131 37.94 1.57 13.74
N ARG A 132 37.94 1.23 15.04
CA ARG A 132 38.71 1.94 16.07
C ARG A 132 40.18 2.11 15.63
N PRO A 133 40.76 3.32 15.65
CA PRO A 133 42.20 3.48 15.49
C PRO A 133 42.91 2.89 16.72
N THR A 134 43.95 2.09 16.45
CA THR A 134 44.92 1.56 17.42
C THR A 134 45.75 2.65 18.08
#